data_AF-A0AAN7A4F8-F1
#
_entry.id   AF-A0AAN7A4F8-F1
#
_cell.length_a   1.000
_cell.length_b   1.000
_cell.length_c   1.000
_cell.angle_alpha   90.00
_cell.angle_beta   90.00
_cell.angle_gamma   90.00
#
_symmetry.space_group_name_H-M   'P 1'
#
loop_
_entity.id
_entity.type
_entity.pdbx_description
1 polymer ?
#
loop_
_entity_poly.entity_id
_entity_poly.type
_entity_poly.pdbx_seq_one_letter_code
_entity_poly.pdbx_strand_id
1 'polypeptide(L)'
;MKHLEGDPTCYLTLQGPSEFPVTGSLKDWEIGEAARNIQVSLPDHLRPDSWARWRDEQGASLDYWIAVRFWLGTPFVHSEKCALQEIAITFTEETRATVERETVLTDPYREQRDRILGDTYAFPKVYRKGPPQGENVTRQSWTWWMGMLVDVHKPIFNRFGRCLYLNGIVGREENEGEGKWLEEVDHFAEADEDRVKRVKEDVKQGRRSPLGADSLE
;
A
#
# COMPACT_ATOMS: atom_id res chain seq x y z
N MET A 1 0.54 17.59 19.21
CA MET A 1 0.06 18.04 17.88
C MET A 1 0.22 19.55 17.77
N LYS A 2 1.39 20.10 17.44
CA LYS A 2 1.59 21.57 17.45
C LYS A 2 2.12 22.22 16.17
N HIS A 3 2.23 21.52 15.04
CA HIS A 3 2.68 22.14 13.77
C HIS A 3 1.98 21.63 12.49
N LEU A 4 0.76 21.10 12.58
CA LEU A 4 0.05 20.57 11.38
C LEU A 4 -0.67 21.66 10.56
N GLU A 5 -0.96 22.82 11.14
CA GLU A 5 -1.81 23.86 10.51
C GLU A 5 -1.18 24.55 9.29
N GLY A 6 0.11 24.32 9.00
CA GLY A 6 0.82 24.93 7.87
C GLY A 6 1.36 23.94 6.83
N ASP A 7 1.17 22.63 7.02
CA ASP A 7 1.65 21.61 6.09
C ASP A 7 0.47 21.10 5.24
N PRO A 8 0.46 21.35 3.90
CA PRO A 8 -0.61 20.90 3.02
C PRO A 8 -0.62 19.39 2.78
N THR A 9 0.24 18.62 3.45
CA THR A 9 0.32 17.17 3.29
C THR A 9 -0.88 16.46 3.89
N CYS A 10 -1.48 15.51 3.16
CA CYS A 10 -2.49 14.62 3.72
C CYS A 10 -1.88 13.73 4.80
N TYR A 11 -2.51 13.72 5.97
CA TYR A 11 -2.15 12.88 7.11
C TYR A 11 -3.16 11.75 7.25
N LEU A 12 -2.69 10.51 7.33
CA LEU A 12 -3.50 9.39 7.78
C LEU A 12 -3.31 9.27 9.30
N THR A 13 -4.41 9.19 10.04
CA THR A 13 -4.40 8.84 11.46
C THR A 13 -5.06 7.48 11.62
N LEU A 14 -4.28 6.47 11.98
CA LEU A 14 -4.80 5.17 12.40
C LEU A 14 -4.84 5.15 13.93
N GLN A 15 -6.04 4.97 14.49
CA GLN A 15 -6.26 4.86 15.93
C GLN A 15 -6.63 3.41 16.26
N GLY A 16 -5.71 2.70 16.92
CA GLY A 16 -5.95 1.34 17.40
C GLY A 16 -6.66 1.30 18.76
N PRO A 17 -7.05 0.11 19.26
CA PRO A 17 -7.71 -0.08 20.56
C PRO A 17 -6.83 0.27 21.77
N SER A 18 -5.53 0.45 21.55
CA SER A 18 -4.61 1.10 22.50
C SER A 18 -4.17 2.42 21.89
N GLU A 19 -4.21 3.48 22.69
CA GLU A 19 -4.06 4.90 22.36
C GLU A 19 -2.74 5.33 21.67
N PHE A 20 -2.31 4.68 20.59
CA PHE A 20 -1.23 5.17 19.73
C PHE A 20 -1.83 5.86 18.49
N PRO A 21 -1.64 7.19 18.35
CA PRO A 21 -1.85 7.85 17.07
C PRO A 21 -0.63 7.59 16.18
N VAL A 22 -0.81 6.89 15.06
CA VAL A 22 0.16 6.94 13.96
C VAL A 22 -0.24 8.11 13.07
N THR A 23 0.45 9.23 13.22
CA THR A 23 0.31 10.40 12.34
C THR A 23 1.59 10.54 11.54
N GLY A 24 1.49 10.51 10.22
CA GLY A 24 2.62 10.78 9.34
C GLY A 24 2.15 11.35 8.02
N SER A 25 3.08 11.98 7.33
CA SER A 25 2.84 12.58 6.03
C SER A 25 2.75 11.47 4.96
N LEU A 26 1.74 11.53 4.09
CA LEU A 26 1.69 10.68 2.89
C LEU A 26 2.76 11.06 1.84
N LYS A 27 3.41 12.23 1.99
CA LYS A 27 4.43 12.75 1.06
C LYS A 27 5.71 11.92 1.11
N ASP A 28 6.11 11.48 2.29
CA ASP A 28 7.39 10.79 2.51
C ASP A 28 7.20 9.34 2.98
N TRP A 29 5.94 8.89 3.08
CA TRP A 29 5.54 7.60 3.66
C TRP A 29 6.24 7.33 5.00
N GLU A 30 6.50 8.37 5.80
CA GLU A 30 7.07 8.27 7.16
C GLU A 30 6.23 7.38 8.07
N ILE A 31 4.94 7.23 7.75
CA ILE A 31 4.03 6.27 8.35
C ILE A 31 4.61 4.85 8.29
N GLY A 32 5.27 4.46 7.20
CA GLY A 32 5.91 3.15 7.08
C GLY A 32 7.07 2.95 8.07
N GLU A 33 7.89 3.97 8.31
CA GLU A 33 8.95 3.90 9.32
C GLU A 33 8.41 3.93 10.74
N ALA A 34 7.40 4.76 11.00
CA ALA A 34 6.70 4.78 12.29
C ALA A 34 6.01 3.44 12.58
N ALA A 35 5.31 2.87 11.58
CA ALA A 35 4.67 1.56 11.67
C ALA A 35 5.71 0.46 11.91
N ARG A 36 6.84 0.49 11.20
CA ARG A 36 7.96 -0.43 11.44
C ARG A 36 8.48 -0.29 12.87
N ASN A 37 8.70 0.93 13.35
CA ASN A 37 9.23 1.18 14.70
C ASN A 37 8.29 0.63 15.76
N ILE A 38 6.98 0.82 15.62
CA ILE A 38 5.96 0.22 16.51
C ILE A 38 6.04 -1.32 16.44
N GLN A 39 6.17 -1.88 15.24
CA GLN A 39 6.21 -3.33 15.02
C GLN A 39 7.44 -3.99 15.64
N VAL A 40 8.62 -3.36 15.58
CA VAL A 40 9.87 -3.91 16.14
C VAL A 40 10.09 -3.58 17.62
N SER A 41 9.43 -2.55 18.15
CA SER A 41 9.62 -2.12 19.55
C SER A 41 8.68 -2.83 20.53
N LEU A 42 7.62 -3.46 20.04
CA LEU A 42 6.64 -4.15 20.87
C LEU A 42 6.86 -5.67 20.85
N PRO A 43 6.75 -6.36 22.00
CA PRO A 43 6.63 -7.81 22.03
C PRO A 43 5.47 -8.31 21.16
N ASP A 44 5.57 -9.53 20.61
CA ASP A 44 4.60 -10.06 19.64
C ASP A 44 3.14 -10.04 20.12
N HIS A 45 2.91 -10.25 21.41
CA HIS A 45 1.56 -10.21 22.00
C HIS A 45 1.01 -8.79 22.16
N LEU A 46 1.87 -7.75 22.18
CA LEU A 46 1.46 -6.35 22.28
C LEU A 46 1.37 -5.66 20.92
N ARG A 47 1.94 -6.26 19.87
CA ARG A 47 1.95 -5.66 18.54
C ARG A 47 0.51 -5.38 18.05
N PRO A 48 0.28 -4.24 17.38
CA PRO A 48 -1.04 -3.82 16.92
C PRO A 48 -1.64 -4.74 15.85
N ASP A 49 -0.80 -5.58 15.24
CA ASP A 49 -1.14 -6.44 14.13
C ASP A 49 -1.29 -7.92 14.55
N SER A 50 -1.18 -8.22 15.85
CA SER A 50 -1.22 -9.56 16.44
C SER A 50 -2.62 -10.17 16.46
N TRP A 51 -2.81 -11.31 15.78
CA TRP A 51 -4.11 -11.99 15.78
C TRP A 51 -4.56 -12.42 17.18
N ALA A 52 -3.66 -12.97 17.99
CA ALA A 52 -3.99 -13.43 19.34
C ALA A 52 -4.57 -12.29 20.19
N ARG A 53 -3.96 -11.10 20.15
CA ARG A 53 -4.45 -9.92 20.87
C ARG A 53 -5.86 -9.51 20.42
N TRP A 54 -6.08 -9.42 19.12
CA TRP A 54 -7.39 -9.06 18.56
C TRP A 54 -8.46 -10.10 18.90
N ARG A 55 -8.14 -11.39 18.80
CA ARG A 55 -9.06 -12.48 19.11
C ARG A 55 -9.38 -12.56 20.61
N ASP A 56 -8.34 -12.61 21.44
CA ASP A 56 -8.46 -13.02 22.85
C ASP A 56 -8.80 -11.84 23.78
N GLU A 57 -8.26 -10.64 23.50
CA GLU A 57 -8.50 -9.46 24.35
C GLU A 57 -9.66 -8.61 23.84
N GLN A 58 -9.82 -8.51 22.52
CA GLN A 58 -10.82 -7.64 21.90
C GLN A 58 -12.06 -8.40 21.41
N GLY A 59 -12.04 -9.74 21.41
CA GLY A 59 -13.13 -10.56 20.88
C GLY A 59 -13.41 -10.30 19.40
N ALA A 60 -12.41 -9.83 18.64
CA ALA A 60 -12.59 -9.43 17.25
C ALA A 60 -12.78 -10.64 16.34
N SER A 61 -13.63 -10.48 15.33
CA SER A 61 -13.77 -11.49 14.27
C SER A 61 -12.53 -11.51 13.37
N LEU A 62 -12.29 -12.66 12.73
CA LEU A 62 -11.21 -12.79 11.75
C LEU A 62 -11.39 -11.80 10.58
N ASP A 63 -12.63 -11.56 10.14
CA ASP A 63 -12.94 -10.61 9.05
C ASP A 63 -12.50 -9.19 9.39
N TYR A 64 -12.81 -8.75 10.62
CA TYR A 64 -12.41 -7.43 11.09
C TYR A 64 -10.89 -7.32 11.18
N TRP A 65 -10.22 -8.34 11.72
CA TRP A 65 -8.76 -8.37 11.80
C TRP A 65 -8.09 -8.33 10.40
N ILE A 66 -8.62 -9.07 9.42
CA ILE A 66 -8.13 -9.03 8.03
C ILE A 66 -8.21 -7.61 7.47
N ALA A 67 -9.32 -6.90 7.69
CA ALA A 67 -9.49 -5.52 7.24
C ALA A 67 -8.48 -4.57 7.93
N VAL A 68 -8.27 -4.73 9.23
CA VAL A 68 -7.25 -3.96 9.97
C VAL A 68 -5.84 -4.24 9.45
N ARG A 69 -5.50 -5.51 9.21
CA ARG A 69 -4.20 -5.91 8.63
C ARG A 69 -3.95 -5.21 7.31
N PHE A 70 -4.93 -5.18 6.41
CA PHE A 70 -4.80 -4.50 5.12
C PHE A 70 -4.41 -3.03 5.28
N TRP A 71 -5.09 -2.28 6.15
CA TRP A 71 -4.78 -0.87 6.37
C TRP A 71 -3.44 -0.65 7.08
N LEU A 72 -3.06 -1.52 8.02
CA LEU A 72 -1.75 -1.49 8.66
C LEU A 72 -0.60 -1.82 7.69
N GLY A 73 -0.84 -2.68 6.70
CA GLY A 73 0.15 -3.06 5.69
C GLY A 73 0.33 -2.02 4.58
N THR A 74 -0.71 -1.23 4.30
CA THR A 74 -0.75 -0.24 3.20
C THR A 74 0.47 0.71 3.19
N PRO A 75 0.91 1.30 4.31
CA PRO A 75 2.09 2.18 4.32
C PRO A 75 3.39 1.51 3.87
N PHE A 76 3.57 0.21 4.15
CA PHE A 76 4.74 -0.53 3.71
C PHE A 76 4.71 -0.76 2.20
N VAL A 77 3.54 -1.15 1.67
CA VAL A 77 3.31 -1.46 0.26
C VAL A 77 3.51 -0.24 -0.64
N HIS A 78 3.09 0.94 -0.17
CA HIS A 78 3.15 2.17 -0.96
C HIS A 78 4.44 2.96 -0.77
N SER A 79 5.33 2.52 0.14
CA SER A 79 6.63 3.14 0.30
C SER A 79 7.56 2.78 -0.86
N GLU A 80 8.21 3.79 -1.46
CA GLU A 80 9.24 3.57 -2.49
C GLU A 80 10.58 3.05 -1.91
N LYS A 81 10.60 2.55 -0.67
CA LYS A 81 11.77 1.95 -0.02
C LYS A 81 11.74 0.44 -0.14
N CYS A 82 12.68 -0.17 -0.86
CA CYS A 82 12.76 -1.63 -1.01
C CYS A 82 12.78 -2.39 0.32
N ALA A 83 13.43 -1.85 1.35
CA ALA A 83 13.43 -2.46 2.69
C ALA A 83 12.02 -2.54 3.31
N LEU A 84 11.13 -1.58 3.03
CA LEU A 84 9.74 -1.62 3.50
C LEU A 84 8.88 -2.55 2.64
N GLN A 85 9.24 -2.77 1.37
CA GLN A 85 8.60 -3.80 0.55
C GLN A 85 8.83 -5.21 1.11
N GLU A 86 10.03 -5.50 1.64
CA GLU A 86 10.26 -6.78 2.32
C GLU A 86 9.37 -6.96 3.55
N ILE A 87 9.16 -5.89 4.33
CA ILE A 87 8.23 -5.91 5.46
C ILE A 87 6.81 -6.15 4.98
N ALA A 88 6.37 -5.50 3.90
CA ALA A 88 5.05 -5.72 3.31
C ALA A 88 4.84 -7.19 2.90
N ILE A 89 5.85 -7.83 2.32
CA ILE A 89 5.83 -9.25 1.94
C ILE A 89 5.69 -10.15 3.17
N THR A 90 6.52 -9.95 4.20
CA THR A 90 6.44 -10.73 5.44
C THR A 90 5.10 -10.53 6.15
N PHE A 91 4.65 -9.27 6.26
CA PHE A 91 3.37 -8.92 6.86
C PHE A 91 2.20 -9.56 6.11
N THR A 92 2.23 -9.58 4.79
CA THR A 92 1.19 -10.23 3.99
C THR A 92 1.22 -11.74 4.16
N GLU A 93 2.41 -12.34 4.23
CA GLU A 93 2.59 -13.77 4.47
C GLU A 93 2.04 -14.21 5.84
N GLU A 94 2.33 -13.47 6.91
CA GLU A 94 1.75 -13.71 8.24
C GLU A 94 0.22 -13.65 8.22
N THR A 95 -0.35 -12.73 7.42
CA THR A 95 -1.81 -12.60 7.26
C THR A 95 -2.37 -13.85 6.58
N ARG A 96 -1.76 -14.29 5.47
CA ARG A 96 -2.14 -15.53 4.77
C ARG A 96 -2.09 -16.72 5.70
N ALA A 97 -0.95 -16.96 6.34
CA ALA A 97 -0.73 -18.10 7.22
C ALA A 97 -1.75 -18.13 8.38
N THR A 98 -2.13 -16.96 8.90
CA THR A 98 -3.19 -16.88 9.92
C THR A 98 -4.55 -17.27 9.34
N VAL A 99 -4.94 -16.73 8.19
CA VAL A 99 -6.22 -17.10 7.56
C VAL A 99 -6.27 -18.58 7.18
N GLU A 100 -5.16 -19.13 6.67
CA GLU A 100 -5.07 -20.57 6.36
C GLU A 100 -5.25 -21.42 7.62
N ARG A 101 -4.61 -21.05 8.74
CA ARG A 101 -4.75 -21.76 10.01
C ARG A 101 -6.18 -21.69 10.57
N GLU A 102 -6.79 -20.51 10.57
CA GLU A 102 -8.12 -20.31 11.17
C GLU A 102 -9.25 -20.87 10.30
N THR A 103 -9.01 -21.07 9.00
CA THR A 103 -10.03 -21.55 8.06
C THR A 103 -9.77 -22.95 7.50
N VAL A 104 -8.57 -23.51 7.72
CA VAL A 104 -8.13 -24.80 7.19
C VAL A 104 -8.18 -24.85 5.64
N LEU A 105 -8.08 -23.68 5.00
CA LEU A 105 -8.02 -23.53 3.55
C LEU A 105 -6.67 -22.97 3.15
N THR A 106 -6.10 -23.45 2.05
CA THR A 106 -4.81 -22.98 1.53
C THR A 106 -5.02 -21.86 0.52
N ASP A 107 -4.12 -20.86 0.51
CA ASP A 107 -4.10 -19.82 -0.51
C ASP A 107 -3.82 -20.46 -1.89
N PRO A 108 -4.74 -20.37 -2.88
CA PRO A 108 -4.56 -20.97 -4.20
C PRO A 108 -3.40 -20.33 -5.00
N TYR A 109 -2.89 -19.18 -4.57
CA TYR A 109 -1.76 -18.51 -5.23
C TYR A 109 -0.39 -18.97 -4.71
N ARG A 110 -0.32 -19.87 -3.71
CA ARG A 110 0.94 -20.39 -3.13
C ARG A 110 1.93 -20.87 -4.20
N GLU A 111 1.47 -21.73 -5.10
CA GLU A 111 2.31 -22.33 -6.16
C GLU A 111 2.76 -21.33 -7.21
N GLN A 112 2.01 -20.24 -7.39
CA GLN A 112 2.29 -19.20 -8.38
C GLN A 112 3.06 -18.03 -7.78
N ARG A 113 3.33 -18.06 -6.47
CA ARG A 113 3.83 -16.89 -5.74
C ARG A 113 5.18 -16.39 -6.24
N ASP A 114 6.10 -17.29 -6.55
CA ASP A 114 7.41 -16.90 -7.09
C ASP A 114 7.29 -16.21 -8.44
N ARG A 115 6.35 -16.68 -9.28
CA ARG A 115 6.05 -16.02 -10.57
C ARG A 115 5.43 -14.64 -10.35
N ILE A 116 4.50 -14.51 -9.40
CA ILE A 116 3.84 -13.24 -9.04
C ILE A 116 4.90 -12.23 -8.56
N LEU A 117 5.82 -12.66 -7.69
CA LEU A 117 6.93 -11.85 -7.17
C LEU A 117 8.02 -11.53 -8.20
N GLY A 118 7.94 -12.09 -9.41
CA GLY A 118 8.83 -11.79 -10.52
C GLY A 118 8.20 -10.96 -11.64
N ASP A 119 6.89 -10.76 -11.66
CA ASP A 119 6.18 -10.12 -12.78
C ASP A 119 6.01 -8.61 -12.57
N THR A 120 6.91 -7.82 -13.18
CA THR A 120 6.86 -6.35 -13.15
C THR A 120 5.62 -5.75 -13.83
N TYR A 121 4.87 -6.51 -14.62
CA TYR A 121 3.69 -6.03 -15.36
C TYR A 121 2.36 -6.49 -14.75
N ALA A 122 2.40 -7.27 -13.67
CA ALA A 122 1.20 -7.88 -13.10
C ALA A 122 0.31 -6.86 -12.36
N PHE A 123 0.90 -5.87 -11.67
CA PHE A 123 0.12 -4.96 -10.82
C PHE A 123 -1.02 -4.23 -11.54
N PRO A 124 -0.80 -3.54 -12.68
CA PRO A 124 -1.89 -2.91 -13.42
C PRO A 124 -3.00 -3.87 -13.85
N LYS A 125 -2.63 -5.11 -14.23
CA LYS A 125 -3.59 -6.15 -14.65
C LYS A 125 -4.46 -6.61 -13.49
N VAL A 126 -3.83 -6.86 -12.33
CA VAL A 126 -4.51 -7.27 -11.09
C VAL A 126 -5.40 -6.16 -10.57
N TYR A 127 -4.89 -4.93 -10.52
CA TYR A 127 -5.62 -3.75 -10.05
C TYR A 127 -6.87 -3.51 -10.90
N ARG A 128 -6.74 -3.50 -12.24
CA ARG A 128 -7.88 -3.32 -13.16
C ARG A 128 -8.93 -4.43 -13.04
N LYS A 129 -8.52 -5.67 -12.77
CA LYS A 129 -9.45 -6.79 -12.53
C LYS A 129 -10.28 -6.57 -11.26
N GLY A 130 -9.73 -5.86 -10.28
CA GLY A 130 -10.40 -5.56 -9.02
C GLY A 130 -10.51 -6.76 -8.08
N PRO A 131 -11.02 -6.54 -6.85
CA PRO A 131 -11.26 -7.60 -5.88
C PRO A 131 -12.35 -8.58 -6.35
N PRO A 132 -12.46 -9.76 -5.73
CA PRO A 132 -13.65 -10.60 -5.87
C PRO A 132 -14.93 -9.80 -5.57
N GLN A 133 -15.96 -9.98 -6.39
CA GLN A 133 -17.26 -9.30 -6.27
C GLN A 133 -18.42 -10.30 -6.29
N GLY A 134 -19.58 -9.90 -5.75
CA GLY A 134 -20.82 -10.69 -5.74
C GLY A 134 -21.14 -11.34 -4.39
N GLU A 135 -22.26 -12.06 -4.33
CA GLU A 135 -22.80 -12.65 -3.10
C GLU A 135 -21.96 -13.80 -2.53
N ASN A 136 -21.12 -14.42 -3.36
CA ASN A 136 -20.28 -15.57 -3.00
C ASN A 136 -18.86 -15.17 -2.58
N VAL A 137 -18.59 -13.88 -2.35
CA VAL A 137 -17.28 -13.43 -1.85
C VAL A 137 -17.09 -13.94 -0.43
N THR A 138 -15.97 -14.61 -0.19
CA THR A 138 -15.59 -15.11 1.12
C THR A 138 -14.40 -14.32 1.64
N ARG A 139 -14.19 -14.36 2.96
CA ARG A 139 -12.99 -13.76 3.58
C ARG A 139 -11.70 -14.30 2.98
N GLN A 140 -11.70 -15.57 2.61
CA GLN A 140 -10.55 -16.25 2.03
C GLN A 140 -10.31 -15.73 0.62
N SER A 141 -11.34 -15.71 -0.25
CA SER A 141 -11.16 -15.22 -1.62
C SER A 141 -10.69 -13.77 -1.65
N TRP A 142 -11.20 -12.93 -0.75
CA TRP A 142 -10.72 -11.55 -0.57
C TRP A 142 -9.26 -11.51 -0.08
N THR A 143 -8.91 -12.31 0.93
CA THR A 143 -7.54 -12.36 1.49
C THR A 143 -6.52 -12.82 0.46
N TRP A 144 -6.84 -13.86 -0.32
CA TRP A 144 -5.93 -14.40 -1.35
C TRP A 144 -5.68 -13.38 -2.45
N TRP A 145 -6.75 -12.71 -2.92
CA TRP A 145 -6.62 -11.62 -3.88
C TRP A 145 -5.80 -10.47 -3.31
N MET A 146 -6.08 -10.05 -2.06
CA MET A 146 -5.37 -8.97 -1.39
C MET A 146 -3.88 -9.31 -1.26
N GLY A 147 -3.54 -10.53 -0.84
CA GLY A 147 -2.16 -10.93 -0.73
C GLY A 147 -1.44 -10.92 -2.08
N MET A 148 -2.10 -11.41 -3.12
CA MET A 148 -1.57 -11.38 -4.48
C MET A 148 -1.40 -9.95 -4.99
N LEU A 149 -2.36 -9.05 -4.71
CA LEU A 149 -2.24 -7.63 -5.01
C LEU A 149 -1.03 -6.99 -4.31
N VAL A 150 -0.77 -7.32 -3.05
CA VAL A 150 0.42 -6.82 -2.35
C VAL A 150 1.70 -7.37 -2.98
N ASP A 151 1.77 -8.68 -3.26
CA ASP A 151 2.96 -9.31 -3.83
C ASP A 151 3.35 -8.67 -5.19
N VAL A 152 2.39 -8.29 -6.04
CA VAL A 152 2.67 -7.67 -7.35
C VAL A 152 3.18 -6.22 -7.29
N HIS A 153 3.18 -5.56 -6.13
CA HIS A 153 3.81 -4.23 -5.99
C HIS A 153 5.34 -4.33 -6.01
N LYS A 154 5.90 -5.30 -5.28
CA LYS A 154 7.35 -5.46 -5.07
C LYS A 154 8.17 -5.53 -6.37
N PRO A 155 7.76 -6.26 -7.43
CA PRO A 155 8.48 -6.30 -8.70
C PRO A 155 8.77 -4.94 -9.33
N ILE A 156 7.85 -3.98 -9.22
CA ILE A 156 8.03 -2.62 -9.76
C ILE A 156 9.15 -1.91 -8.99
N PHE A 157 9.11 -1.97 -7.66
CA PHE A 157 10.14 -1.36 -6.80
C PHE A 157 11.50 -2.02 -6.93
N ASN A 158 11.55 -3.35 -7.08
CA ASN A 158 12.81 -4.05 -7.31
C ASN A 158 13.49 -3.62 -8.61
N ARG A 159 12.71 -3.33 -9.66
CA ARG A 159 13.23 -2.94 -10.96
C ARG A 159 13.56 -1.45 -11.05
N PHE A 160 12.68 -0.59 -10.55
CA PHE A 160 12.75 0.86 -10.78
C PHE A 160 13.02 1.69 -9.51
N GLY A 161 12.88 1.09 -8.34
CA GLY A 161 13.04 1.77 -7.05
C GLY A 161 11.94 2.77 -6.71
N ARG A 162 10.87 2.87 -7.52
CA ARG A 162 9.80 3.88 -7.36
C ARG A 162 8.51 3.51 -8.09
N CYS A 163 7.41 4.19 -7.76
CA CYS A 163 6.13 4.10 -8.46
C CYS A 163 6.16 4.95 -9.74
N LEU A 164 6.25 4.30 -10.90
CA LEU A 164 6.39 4.97 -12.19
C LEU A 164 5.20 5.86 -12.54
N TYR A 165 3.99 5.35 -12.31
CA TYR A 165 2.73 6.06 -12.58
C TYR A 165 2.51 7.30 -11.68
N LEU A 166 3.37 7.53 -10.68
CA LEU A 166 3.33 8.76 -9.87
C LEU A 166 4.29 9.83 -10.39
N ASN A 167 5.18 9.53 -11.34
CA ASN A 167 6.23 10.45 -11.80
C ASN A 167 5.67 11.83 -12.16
N GLY A 168 4.62 11.88 -12.97
CA GLY A 168 3.98 13.13 -13.39
C GLY A 168 3.44 13.96 -12.22
N ILE A 169 2.76 13.34 -11.26
CA ILE A 169 2.12 14.05 -10.13
C ILE A 169 3.10 14.43 -9.02
N VAL A 170 4.27 13.81 -8.96
CA VAL A 170 5.36 14.21 -8.04
C VAL A 170 6.43 15.06 -8.72
N GLY A 171 6.26 15.39 -10.02
CA GLY A 171 7.16 16.24 -10.78
C GLY A 171 8.52 15.61 -11.10
N ARG A 172 8.58 14.28 -11.26
CA ARG A 172 9.79 13.53 -11.63
C ARG A 172 9.86 13.33 -13.14
N GLU A 173 11.08 13.35 -13.68
CA GLU A 173 11.36 12.87 -15.02
C GLU A 173 11.48 11.34 -15.04
N GLU A 174 11.16 10.74 -16.18
CA GLU A 174 11.32 9.31 -16.43
C GLU A 174 12.80 8.90 -16.48
N ASN A 175 13.10 7.72 -15.93
CA ASN A 175 14.39 7.06 -16.04
C ASN A 175 14.39 6.04 -17.20
N GLU A 176 15.56 5.46 -17.48
CA GLU A 176 15.72 4.42 -18.49
C GLU A 176 14.75 3.25 -18.29
N GLY A 177 14.01 2.90 -19.36
CA GLY A 177 13.08 1.78 -19.38
C GLY A 177 11.73 2.02 -18.71
N GLU A 178 11.51 3.18 -18.06
CA GLU A 178 10.22 3.51 -17.45
C GLU A 178 9.14 3.79 -18.50
N GLY A 179 9.45 4.58 -19.55
CA GLY A 179 8.52 4.84 -20.66
C GLY A 179 8.06 3.55 -21.36
N LYS A 180 8.99 2.64 -21.66
CA LYS A 180 8.63 1.32 -22.23
C LYS A 180 7.73 0.52 -21.27
N TRP A 181 7.96 0.60 -19.97
CA TRP A 181 7.09 -0.07 -19.02
C TRP A 181 5.68 0.55 -19.03
N LEU A 182 5.57 1.88 -19.09
CA LEU A 182 4.29 2.60 -19.17
C LEU A 182 3.50 2.21 -20.42
N GLU A 183 4.16 2.13 -21.58
CA GLU A 183 3.57 1.65 -22.83
C GLU A 183 2.99 0.22 -22.68
N GLU A 184 3.79 -0.71 -22.13
CA GLU A 184 3.40 -2.12 -21.94
C GLU A 184 2.23 -2.30 -20.96
N VAL A 185 2.04 -1.37 -20.02
CA VAL A 185 0.91 -1.40 -19.07
C VAL A 185 -0.24 -0.52 -19.48
N ASP A 186 -0.23 0.01 -20.71
CA ASP A 186 -1.26 0.92 -21.25
C ASP A 186 -1.45 2.13 -20.34
N HIS A 187 -0.35 2.85 -20.08
CA HIS A 187 -0.29 4.12 -19.34
C HIS A 187 -1.06 4.09 -18.02
N PHE A 188 -0.95 2.97 -17.29
CA PHE A 188 -1.73 2.72 -16.07
C PHE A 188 -1.58 3.85 -15.05
N ALA A 189 -2.71 4.47 -14.69
CA ALA A 189 -2.81 5.53 -13.67
C ALA A 189 -1.90 6.75 -13.93
N GLU A 190 -1.40 6.91 -15.14
CA GLU A 190 -0.62 8.07 -15.53
C GLU A 190 -1.50 9.33 -15.51
N ALA A 191 -0.94 10.44 -15.04
CA ALA A 191 -1.64 11.72 -15.05
C ALA A 191 -1.63 12.34 -16.45
N ASP A 192 -2.71 13.04 -16.81
CA ASP A 192 -2.77 13.78 -18.06
C ASP A 192 -1.72 14.90 -18.14
N GLU A 193 -1.32 15.24 -19.37
CA GLU A 193 -0.24 16.19 -19.65
C GLU A 193 -0.46 17.56 -18.99
N ASP A 194 -1.70 18.05 -18.94
CA ASP A 194 -2.03 19.34 -18.34
C ASP A 194 -1.78 19.34 -16.83
N ARG A 195 -2.18 18.26 -16.13
CA ARG A 195 -1.86 18.06 -14.72
C ARG A 195 -0.35 17.99 -14.49
N VAL A 196 0.37 17.22 -15.31
CA VAL A 196 1.83 17.08 -15.19
C VAL A 196 2.53 18.42 -15.38
N LYS A 197 2.14 19.20 -16.40
CA LYS A 197 2.69 20.53 -16.67
C LYS A 197 2.49 21.48 -15.49
N ARG A 198 1.29 21.50 -14.90
CA ARG A 198 0.99 22.32 -13.72
C ARG A 198 1.85 21.92 -12.52
N VAL A 199 1.96 20.62 -12.24
CA VAL A 199 2.82 20.10 -11.16
C VAL A 199 4.27 20.51 -11.36
N LYS A 200 4.80 20.38 -12.59
CA LYS A 200 6.18 20.77 -12.91
C LYS A 200 6.43 22.27 -12.66
N GLU A 201 5.48 23.14 -13.04
CA GLU A 201 5.60 24.58 -12.77
C GLU A 201 5.53 24.90 -11.27
N ASP A 202 4.61 24.27 -10.54
CA ASP A 202 4.51 24.41 -9.08
C ASP A 202 5.82 24.00 -8.39
N VAL A 203 6.37 22.84 -8.73
CA VAL A 203 7.65 22.34 -8.20
C VAL A 203 8.79 23.32 -8.50
N LYS A 204 8.87 23.83 -9.73
CA LYS A 204 9.89 24.82 -10.15
C LYS A 204 9.78 26.12 -9.36
N GLN A 205 8.56 26.53 -8.99
CA GLN A 205 8.30 27.74 -8.22
C GLN A 205 8.33 27.51 -6.70
N GLY A 206 8.58 26.29 -6.23
CA GLY A 206 8.53 25.96 -4.80
C GLY A 206 7.13 26.03 -4.19
N ARG A 207 6.09 25.86 -5.01
CA ARG A 207 4.66 25.88 -4.61
C ARG A 207 4.05 24.48 -4.74
N ARG A 208 2.87 24.30 -4.14
CA ARG A 208 2.01 23.12 -4.34
C ARG A 208 0.55 23.58 -4.33
N SER A 209 0.00 23.74 -5.52
CA SER A 209 -1.41 24.10 -5.69
C SER A 209 -2.28 22.83 -5.62
N PRO A 210 -3.50 22.89 -5.06
CA PRO A 210 -4.40 21.74 -5.05
C PRO A 210 -4.74 21.26 -6.47
N LEU A 211 -4.57 19.96 -6.73
CA LEU A 211 -4.97 19.35 -7.98
C LEU A 211 -6.50 19.21 -8.01
N GLY A 212 -7.18 19.99 -8.85
CA GLY A 212 -8.66 19.92 -9.01
C GLY A 212 -9.45 21.16 -8.53
N ALA A 213 -8.79 22.22 -8.07
CA ALA A 213 -9.47 23.47 -7.74
C ALA A 213 -10.11 24.16 -8.96
N ASP A 214 -9.66 23.82 -10.16
CA ASP A 214 -10.08 24.44 -11.41
C ASP A 214 -11.45 23.94 -11.91
N SER A 215 -12.04 22.90 -11.28
CA SER A 215 -13.36 22.37 -11.66
C SER A 215 -14.52 22.93 -10.82
N LEU A 216 -14.28 23.99 -10.05
CA LEU A 216 -15.27 24.67 -9.22
C LEU A 216 -15.73 26.03 -9.80
N GLU A 217 -15.34 26.34 -11.04
CA GLU A 217 -15.87 27.49 -11.81
C GLU A 217 -16.98 27.07 -12.79
#